data_AF-X1AV94-F1
#
_entry.id   AF-X1AV94-F1
#
_cell.length_a   1.000
_cell.length_b   1.000
_cell.length_c   1.000
_cell.angle_alpha   90.00
_cell.angle_beta   90.00
_cell.angle_gamma   90.00
#
_symmetry.space_group_name_H-M   'P 1'
#
loop_
_entity.id
_entity.type
_entity.pdbx_description
1 polymer ?
#
loop_
_entity_poly.entity_id
_entity_poly.type
_entity_poly.pdbx_seq_one_letter_code
_entity_poly.pdbx_strand_id
1 'polypeptide(L)'
;PLAIGGSEVRPVIFQPLNFPKGIDAGCGGKISFDLTEFATNAEGNTELKAGYEISFTFTLDYDAAETQLIGVGPAPAQTPSTLNLDATFVLAQSYDSIEDWVNSESFQNILGTADNIKPVYAAAGETSCDGGTFTDVFNCSLEQELGAYTLYTTGITEATSVVPPIVREPIAVTVAGNVVTFQFPALRYVDNPALPIATDYFVFYNNTSAASATFQVTGGARSLHSNRNYEVGMVYMD
;
A
#
# COMPACT_ATOMS: atom_id res chain seq x y z
N PRO A 1 32.73 8.09 24.06
CA PRO A 1 31.71 8.33 23.01
C PRO A 1 31.87 7.32 21.87
N LEU A 2 31.05 6.26 21.86
CA LEU A 2 30.85 5.43 20.67
C LEU A 2 29.51 4.74 20.81
N ALA A 3 28.53 5.24 20.06
CA ALA A 3 27.18 4.72 19.99
C ALA A 3 27.18 3.32 19.35
N ILE A 4 26.51 2.39 20.01
CA ILE A 4 26.31 1.01 19.60
C ILE A 4 25.16 1.02 18.59
N GLY A 5 25.48 0.89 17.30
CA GLY A 5 24.47 0.75 16.25
C GLY A 5 23.85 -0.65 16.27
N GLY A 6 22.76 -0.81 17.02
CA GLY A 6 21.88 -1.96 16.94
C GLY A 6 21.08 -1.94 15.64
N SER A 7 20.80 -3.10 15.07
CA SER A 7 19.71 -3.26 14.11
C SER A 7 18.42 -3.04 14.91
N GLU A 8 17.91 -1.81 14.84
CA GLU A 8 16.70 -1.42 15.54
C GLU A 8 15.53 -1.74 14.61
N VAL A 9 14.89 -2.90 14.82
CA VAL A 9 13.52 -3.08 14.35
C VAL A 9 12.69 -2.18 15.24
N ARG A 10 12.21 -1.06 14.71
CA ARG A 10 11.36 -0.11 15.43
C ARG A 10 9.91 -0.38 15.03
N PRO A 11 9.18 -1.26 15.74
CA PRO A 11 7.76 -1.44 15.51
C PRO A 11 7.04 -0.20 16.06
N VAL A 12 6.48 0.62 15.19
CA VAL A 12 5.61 1.72 15.59
C VAL A 12 4.20 1.38 15.12
N ILE A 13 3.30 1.16 16.09
CA ILE A 13 1.87 0.95 15.84
C ILE A 13 1.27 2.34 15.59
N PHE A 14 1.03 2.67 14.32
CA PHE A 14 0.33 3.90 13.97
C PHE A 14 -1.18 3.66 14.05
N GLN A 15 -1.89 4.54 14.76
CA GLN A 15 -3.35 4.61 14.61
C GLN A 15 -3.66 5.46 13.38
N PRO A 16 -4.51 5.01 12.44
CA PRO A 16 -4.88 5.80 11.27
C PRO A 16 -5.55 7.11 11.73
N LEU A 17 -5.10 8.24 11.18
CA LEU A 17 -5.76 9.53 11.39
C LEU A 17 -7.08 9.52 10.60
N ASN A 18 -8.20 9.39 11.31
CA ASN A 18 -9.54 9.39 10.72
C ASN A 18 -9.95 10.82 10.36
N PHE A 19 -10.15 11.12 9.08
CA PHE A 19 -10.62 12.44 8.61
C PHE A 19 -12.15 12.48 8.51
N PRO A 20 -12.80 13.63 8.79
CA PRO A 20 -14.26 13.73 8.82
C PRO A 20 -14.91 13.61 7.43
N LYS A 21 -16.04 12.91 7.45
CA LYS A 21 -16.94 12.51 6.36
C LYS A 21 -17.58 13.70 5.62
N GLY A 22 -17.52 13.69 4.29
CA GLY A 22 -18.20 14.63 3.40
C GLY A 22 -18.55 13.98 2.07
N ILE A 23 -19.67 14.41 1.46
CA ILE A 23 -20.17 13.93 0.16
C ILE A 23 -19.25 14.46 -0.94
N ASP A 24 -18.17 13.74 -1.14
CA ASP A 24 -17.31 13.74 -2.32
C ASP A 24 -17.02 12.25 -2.58
N ALA A 25 -16.67 11.84 -3.80
CA ALA A 25 -16.04 10.55 -4.07
C ALA A 25 -14.62 10.45 -3.42
N GLY A 26 -14.46 11.00 -2.21
CA GLY A 26 -13.24 11.19 -1.44
C GLY A 26 -13.26 10.50 -0.06
N CYS A 27 -14.26 9.66 0.22
CA CYS A 27 -14.29 8.73 1.37
C CYS A 27 -13.68 7.36 1.06
N GLY A 28 -12.76 7.26 0.08
CA GLY A 28 -12.11 6.00 -0.26
C GLY A 28 -10.93 5.71 0.67
N GLY A 29 -11.11 4.81 1.64
CA GLY A 29 -10.06 4.07 2.34
C GLY A 29 -8.71 4.76 2.51
N LYS A 30 -8.67 5.99 3.03
CA LYS A 30 -7.42 6.72 3.22
C LYS A 30 -6.72 6.23 4.48
N ILE A 31 -5.44 5.91 4.36
CA ILE A 31 -4.61 5.45 5.47
C ILE A 31 -3.34 6.28 5.48
N SER A 32 -3.18 7.06 6.54
CA SER A 32 -2.02 7.92 6.75
C SER A 32 -1.05 7.32 7.76
N PHE A 33 0.24 7.39 7.45
CA PHE A 33 1.34 7.02 8.34
C PHE A 33 2.24 8.24 8.55
N ASP A 34 2.55 8.55 9.80
CA ASP A 34 3.56 9.56 10.13
C ASP A 34 4.94 8.89 10.18
N LEU A 35 5.75 9.15 9.17
CA LEU A 35 7.08 8.56 9.05
C LEU A 35 8.17 9.42 9.68
N THR A 36 7.83 10.41 10.52
CA THR A 36 8.83 11.32 11.12
C THR A 36 9.96 10.59 11.82
N GLU A 37 9.64 9.52 12.55
CA GLU A 37 10.63 8.71 13.26
C GLU A 37 11.57 7.91 12.34
N PHE A 38 11.24 7.79 11.05
CA PHE A 38 12.03 7.09 10.04
C PHE A 38 12.64 8.03 8.99
N ALA A 39 12.03 9.19 8.79
CA ALA A 39 12.47 10.19 7.83
C ALA A 39 13.72 10.91 8.36
N THR A 40 13.78 11.19 9.66
CA THR A 40 14.84 11.99 10.27
C THR A 40 15.35 11.42 11.59
N ASN A 41 16.66 11.46 11.79
CA ASN A 41 17.27 11.09 13.07
C ASN A 41 17.11 12.20 14.12
N ALA A 42 17.54 11.94 15.36
CA ALA A 42 17.48 12.90 16.47
C ALA A 42 18.26 14.21 16.22
N GLU A 43 19.21 14.18 15.28
CA GLU A 43 19.99 15.34 14.84
C GLU A 43 19.41 16.05 13.59
N GLY A 44 18.27 15.59 13.07
CA GLY A 44 17.58 16.18 11.92
C GLY A 44 18.12 15.79 10.54
N ASN A 45 18.97 14.77 10.45
CA ASN A 45 19.47 14.24 9.17
C ASN A 45 18.55 13.15 8.61
N THR A 46 18.45 13.04 7.28
CA THR A 46 17.66 11.97 6.63
C THR A 46 18.19 10.57 6.97
N GLU A 47 17.27 9.66 7.31
CA GLU A 47 17.56 8.23 7.49
C GLU A 47 17.08 7.36 6.31
N LEU A 48 16.52 7.98 5.27
CA LEU A 48 16.13 7.32 4.03
C LEU A 48 17.38 7.02 3.20
N LYS A 49 18.05 5.91 3.54
CA LYS A 49 19.31 5.50 2.91
C LYS A 49 19.10 4.28 2.04
N ALA A 50 19.92 4.17 0.99
CA ALA A 50 19.93 2.99 0.13
C ALA A 50 20.11 1.69 0.94
N GLY A 51 19.35 0.65 0.57
CA GLY A 51 19.39 -0.67 1.23
C GLY A 51 18.58 -0.79 2.52
N TYR A 52 17.79 0.22 2.86
CA TYR A 52 16.79 0.13 3.91
C TYR A 52 15.44 -0.32 3.31
N GLU A 53 14.59 -0.88 4.15
CA GLU A 53 13.28 -1.40 3.78
C GLU A 53 12.19 -0.77 4.65
N ILE A 54 11.10 -0.37 3.99
CA ILE A 54 9.88 0.14 4.60
C ILE A 54 8.76 -0.84 4.27
N SER A 55 8.16 -1.43 5.30
CA SER A 55 7.09 -2.42 5.17
C SER A 55 5.82 -1.91 5.82
N PHE A 56 4.73 -1.89 5.08
CA PHE A 56 3.40 -1.47 5.52
C PHE A 56 2.47 -2.68 5.57
N THR A 57 1.66 -2.76 6.62
CA THR A 57 0.57 -3.73 6.72
C THR A 57 -0.73 -2.96 6.81
N PHE A 58 -1.72 -3.41 6.03
CA PHE A 58 -3.04 -2.82 5.90
C PHE A 58 -4.11 -3.87 6.22
N THR A 59 -5.07 -3.50 7.06
CA THR A 59 -6.33 -4.24 7.24
C THR A 59 -7.46 -3.35 6.74
N LEU A 60 -8.15 -3.79 5.69
CA LEU A 60 -9.24 -3.08 5.04
C LEU A 60 -10.54 -3.84 5.25
N ASP A 61 -11.54 -3.17 5.82
CA ASP A 61 -12.89 -3.73 5.96
C ASP A 61 -13.86 -3.04 5.02
N TYR A 62 -14.78 -3.83 4.49
CA TYR A 62 -15.89 -3.34 3.71
C TYR A 62 -16.72 -2.32 4.51
N ASP A 63 -16.94 -1.13 3.94
CA ASP A 63 -17.83 -0.13 4.53
C ASP A 63 -19.27 -0.29 4.03
N ALA A 64 -20.09 -0.94 4.85
CA ALA A 64 -21.52 -1.10 4.56
C ALA A 64 -22.31 0.22 4.53
N ALA A 65 -21.79 1.30 5.13
CA ALA A 65 -22.44 2.61 5.14
C ALA A 65 -22.16 3.42 3.88
N GLU A 66 -21.12 3.07 3.12
CA GLU A 66 -20.70 3.74 1.89
C GLU A 66 -20.79 2.72 0.75
N THR A 67 -22.00 2.48 0.25
CA THR A 67 -22.21 1.72 -0.99
C THR A 67 -23.19 2.44 -1.88
N GLN A 68 -23.03 2.24 -3.19
CA GLN A 68 -23.89 2.88 -4.17
C GLN A 68 -24.32 1.86 -5.22
N LEU A 69 -25.63 1.79 -5.46
CA LEU A 69 -26.20 1.01 -6.55
C LEU A 69 -26.72 1.97 -7.61
N ILE A 70 -26.27 1.79 -8.86
CA ILE A 70 -26.75 2.53 -10.01
C ILE A 70 -27.42 1.52 -10.95
N GLY A 71 -28.65 1.79 -11.38
CA GLY A 71 -29.39 0.93 -12.31
C GLY A 71 -30.67 0.33 -11.73
N VAL A 72 -31.18 -0.72 -12.37
CA VAL A 72 -32.45 -1.37 -12.04
C VAL A 72 -32.22 -2.83 -11.65
N GLY A 73 -31.85 -3.06 -10.38
CA GLY A 73 -31.65 -4.40 -9.83
C GLY A 73 -31.58 -4.36 -8.30
N PRO A 74 -31.63 -5.52 -7.62
CA PRO A 74 -31.27 -5.59 -6.21
C PRO A 74 -29.74 -5.48 -6.06
N ALA A 75 -29.29 -4.85 -4.97
CA ALA A 75 -27.90 -4.95 -4.55
C ALA A 75 -27.53 -6.43 -4.29
N PRO A 76 -26.25 -6.82 -4.44
CA PRO A 76 -25.80 -8.16 -4.08
C PRO A 76 -26.18 -8.51 -2.64
N ALA A 77 -26.58 -9.76 -2.40
CA ALA A 77 -26.83 -10.25 -1.04
C ALA A 77 -25.51 -10.57 -0.30
N GLN A 78 -24.45 -10.84 -1.06
CA GLN A 78 -23.08 -11.03 -0.59
C GLN A 78 -22.38 -9.68 -0.43
N THR A 79 -21.54 -9.58 0.58
CA THR A 79 -20.65 -8.43 0.80
C THR A 79 -19.20 -8.88 0.73
N PRO A 80 -18.27 -8.00 0.35
CA PRO A 80 -16.85 -8.33 0.40
C PRO A 80 -16.36 -8.67 1.81
N SER A 81 -15.32 -9.49 1.89
CA SER A 81 -14.64 -9.80 3.15
C SER A 81 -13.54 -8.79 3.49
N THR A 82 -13.04 -8.89 4.72
CA THR A 82 -11.86 -8.16 5.19
C THR A 82 -10.64 -8.53 4.36
N LEU A 83 -9.92 -7.52 3.89
CA LEU A 83 -8.70 -7.68 3.12
C LEU A 83 -7.47 -7.34 3.98
N ASN A 84 -6.46 -8.20 3.96
CA ASN A 84 -5.17 -7.96 4.58
C ASN A 84 -4.09 -7.86 3.50
N LEU A 85 -3.32 -6.78 3.52
CA LEU A 85 -2.28 -6.52 2.53
C LEU A 85 -0.98 -6.10 3.20
N ASP A 86 0.12 -6.53 2.59
CA ASP A 86 1.46 -6.10 2.98
C ASP A 86 2.16 -5.50 1.76
N ALA A 87 2.77 -4.33 1.96
CA ALA A 87 3.57 -3.65 0.95
C ALA A 87 4.99 -3.45 1.47
N THR A 88 5.98 -3.95 0.74
CA THR A 88 7.39 -3.82 1.11
C THR A 88 8.15 -3.04 0.05
N PHE A 89 8.84 -1.99 0.48
CA PHE A 89 9.62 -1.10 -0.38
C PHE A 89 11.07 -1.10 0.08
N VAL A 90 11.97 -1.57 -0.78
CA VAL A 90 13.42 -1.43 -0.58
C VAL A 90 13.89 -0.13 -1.22
N LEU A 91 14.58 0.70 -0.46
CA LEU A 91 15.16 1.96 -0.91
C LEU A 91 16.35 1.67 -1.84
N ALA A 92 16.13 1.84 -3.15
CA ALA A 92 17.18 1.62 -4.17
C ALA A 92 18.32 2.64 -4.09
N GLN A 93 18.05 3.83 -3.54
CA GLN A 93 19.00 4.91 -3.31
C GLN A 93 18.66 5.66 -2.02
N SER A 94 19.50 6.60 -1.63
CA SER A 94 19.19 7.52 -0.53
C SER A 94 18.29 8.66 -1.03
N TYR A 95 17.43 9.17 -0.16
CA TYR A 95 16.48 10.25 -0.47
C TYR A 95 16.58 11.36 0.57
N ASP A 96 16.42 12.61 0.14
CA ASP A 96 16.49 13.77 1.04
C ASP A 96 15.20 13.96 1.84
N SER A 97 14.07 13.47 1.32
CA SER A 97 12.77 13.52 1.97
C SER A 97 11.87 12.33 1.60
N ILE A 98 10.78 12.16 2.36
CA ILE A 98 9.72 11.19 2.05
C ILE A 98 9.05 11.51 0.71
N GLU A 99 8.91 12.79 0.38
CA GLU A 99 8.36 13.24 -0.90
C GLU A 99 9.24 12.79 -2.07
N ASP A 100 10.57 12.95 -1.96
CA ASP A 100 11.51 12.48 -2.99
C ASP A 100 11.47 10.96 -3.16
N TRP A 101 11.29 10.22 -2.06
CA TRP A 101 11.15 8.77 -2.11
C TRP A 101 9.84 8.34 -2.81
N VAL A 102 8.69 8.88 -2.41
CA VAL A 102 7.39 8.54 -3.00
C VAL A 102 7.32 8.92 -4.48
N ASN A 103 7.94 10.04 -4.88
CA ASN A 103 7.99 10.46 -6.28
C ASN A 103 9.04 9.71 -7.12
N SER A 104 9.83 8.82 -6.51
CA SER A 104 10.87 8.08 -7.21
C SER A 104 10.32 6.98 -8.11
N GLU A 105 11.01 6.72 -9.22
CA GLU A 105 10.63 5.67 -10.16
C GLU A 105 10.57 4.29 -9.50
N SER A 106 11.49 4.00 -8.57
CA SER A 106 11.50 2.73 -7.82
C SER A 106 10.22 2.54 -7.00
N PHE A 107 9.74 3.60 -6.34
CA PHE A 107 8.50 3.53 -5.57
C PHE A 107 7.29 3.36 -6.49
N GLN A 108 7.20 4.18 -7.54
CA GLN A 108 6.09 4.14 -8.51
C GLN A 108 6.00 2.81 -9.27
N ASN A 109 7.14 2.18 -9.59
CA ASN A 109 7.16 0.87 -10.24
C ASN A 109 6.69 -0.26 -9.32
N ILE A 110 7.00 -0.20 -8.02
CA ILE A 110 6.51 -1.20 -7.04
C ILE A 110 5.03 -0.97 -6.73
N LEU A 111 4.62 0.28 -6.49
CA LEU A 111 3.24 0.63 -6.18
C LEU A 111 2.28 0.32 -7.34
N GLY A 112 2.72 0.68 -8.56
CA GLY A 112 1.92 0.65 -9.76
C GLY A 112 1.53 2.05 -10.23
N THR A 113 1.50 2.22 -11.55
CA THR A 113 1.04 3.38 -12.30
C THR A 113 0.00 2.93 -13.33
N ALA A 114 -0.77 3.85 -13.90
CA ALA A 114 -1.74 3.51 -14.94
C ALA A 114 -1.15 2.74 -16.13
N ASP A 115 0.16 2.89 -16.39
CA ASP A 115 0.86 2.26 -17.52
C ASP A 115 1.34 0.84 -17.21
N ASN A 116 1.63 0.51 -15.94
CA ASN A 116 2.25 -0.77 -15.57
C ASN A 116 1.30 -1.73 -14.82
N ILE A 117 0.15 -1.25 -14.34
CA ILE A 117 -0.88 -2.10 -13.74
C ILE A 117 -1.71 -2.81 -14.81
N LYS A 118 -2.15 -4.03 -14.50
CA LYS A 118 -3.01 -4.83 -15.36
C LYS A 118 -4.49 -4.51 -15.09
N PRO A 119 -5.41 -4.78 -16.05
CA PRO A 119 -6.82 -4.55 -15.81
C PRO A 119 -7.37 -5.53 -14.78
N VAL A 120 -8.35 -5.12 -13.98
CA VAL A 120 -9.00 -6.01 -12.99
C VAL A 120 -9.76 -7.12 -13.70
N TYR A 121 -10.63 -6.74 -14.64
CA TYR A 121 -11.34 -7.68 -15.50
C TYR A 121 -10.80 -7.65 -16.94
N ALA A 122 -10.65 -8.83 -17.52
CA ALA A 122 -10.45 -9.01 -18.95
C ALA A 122 -11.27 -10.22 -19.44
N ALA A 123 -12.02 -10.06 -20.53
CA ALA A 123 -12.75 -11.18 -21.14
C ALA A 123 -11.80 -12.24 -21.73
N ALA A 124 -10.58 -11.82 -22.09
CA ALA A 124 -9.46 -12.67 -22.46
C ALA A 124 -8.15 -11.90 -22.24
N GLY A 125 -7.08 -12.61 -21.83
CA GLY A 125 -5.77 -12.02 -21.58
C GLY A 125 -5.42 -11.97 -20.09
N GLU A 126 -4.40 -11.17 -19.78
CA GLU A 126 -3.88 -10.99 -18.43
C GLU A 126 -4.79 -10.07 -17.59
N THR A 127 -4.93 -10.40 -16.30
CA THR A 127 -5.61 -9.55 -15.31
C THR A 127 -4.62 -9.06 -14.25
N SER A 128 -5.09 -8.30 -13.26
CA SER A 128 -4.32 -7.92 -12.07
C SER A 128 -3.69 -9.12 -11.36
N CYS A 129 -4.23 -10.33 -11.51
CA CYS A 129 -3.61 -11.52 -10.93
C CYS A 129 -2.32 -11.99 -11.64
N ASP A 130 -2.08 -11.52 -12.86
CA ASP A 130 -0.84 -11.75 -13.61
C ASP A 130 0.14 -10.56 -13.47
N GLY A 131 -0.27 -9.51 -12.78
CA GLY A 131 0.53 -8.33 -12.49
C GLY A 131 1.47 -8.52 -11.31
N GLY A 132 2.44 -7.61 -11.18
CA GLY A 132 3.48 -7.68 -10.14
C GLY A 132 3.55 -6.46 -9.23
N THR A 133 2.69 -5.46 -9.46
CA THR A 133 2.67 -4.24 -8.65
C THR A 133 1.83 -4.41 -7.39
N PHE A 134 1.99 -3.55 -6.40
CA PHE A 134 1.16 -3.58 -5.19
C PHE A 134 -0.32 -3.32 -5.51
N THR A 135 -0.62 -2.45 -6.47
CA THR A 135 -1.98 -2.24 -6.96
C THR A 135 -2.56 -3.51 -7.59
N ASP A 136 -1.75 -4.25 -8.36
CA ASP A 136 -2.17 -5.54 -8.93
C ASP A 136 -2.50 -6.57 -7.83
N VAL A 137 -1.66 -6.64 -6.78
CA VAL A 137 -1.89 -7.48 -5.60
C VAL A 137 -3.18 -7.11 -4.88
N PHE A 138 -3.43 -5.81 -4.66
CA PHE A 138 -4.69 -5.33 -4.10
C PHE A 138 -5.86 -5.81 -4.95
N ASN A 139 -5.86 -5.51 -6.25
CA ASN A 139 -6.96 -5.86 -7.17
C ASN A 139 -7.20 -7.37 -7.28
N CYS A 140 -6.14 -8.18 -7.29
CA CYS A 140 -6.25 -9.64 -7.35
C CYS A 140 -6.78 -10.26 -6.05
N SER A 141 -6.53 -9.61 -4.90
CA SER A 141 -6.96 -10.12 -3.60
C SER A 141 -8.42 -9.83 -3.28
N LEU A 142 -9.10 -9.00 -4.09
CA LEU A 142 -10.52 -8.71 -3.97
C LEU A 142 -11.38 -9.90 -4.38
N GLU A 143 -12.58 -10.04 -3.80
CA GLU A 143 -13.55 -10.99 -4.33
C GLU A 143 -13.92 -10.62 -5.77
N GLN A 144 -13.64 -11.54 -6.70
CA GLN A 144 -13.94 -11.30 -8.11
C GLN A 144 -15.44 -11.38 -8.41
N GLU A 145 -16.23 -12.01 -7.53
CA GLU A 145 -17.66 -12.22 -7.71
C GLU A 145 -18.44 -11.97 -6.40
N LEU A 146 -19.51 -11.18 -6.48
CA LEU A 146 -20.52 -10.99 -5.44
C LEU A 146 -21.87 -11.50 -5.96
N GLY A 147 -22.06 -12.81 -5.90
CA GLY A 147 -23.26 -13.45 -6.41
C GLY A 147 -23.32 -13.43 -7.93
N ALA A 148 -24.19 -12.60 -8.50
CA ALA A 148 -24.33 -12.44 -9.95
C ALA A 148 -23.52 -11.25 -10.51
N TYR A 149 -22.80 -10.53 -9.64
CA TYR A 149 -22.01 -9.39 -10.04
C TYR A 149 -20.53 -9.73 -10.07
N THR A 150 -19.86 -9.35 -11.16
CA THR A 150 -18.44 -9.53 -11.37
C THR A 150 -17.70 -8.23 -11.09
N LEU A 151 -16.56 -8.30 -10.38
CA LEU A 151 -15.67 -7.16 -10.20
C LEU A 151 -15.10 -6.76 -11.56
N TYR A 152 -15.43 -5.55 -12.00
CA TYR A 152 -15.10 -5.10 -13.35
C TYR A 152 -13.90 -4.17 -13.39
N THR A 153 -13.83 -3.24 -12.44
CA THR A 153 -12.72 -2.31 -12.30
C THR A 153 -12.65 -1.77 -10.88
N THR A 154 -11.51 -1.18 -10.55
CA THR A 154 -11.35 -0.32 -9.39
C THR A 154 -11.01 1.11 -9.84
N GLY A 155 -11.29 2.10 -9.00
CA GLY A 155 -11.07 3.51 -9.33
C GLY A 155 -11.14 4.46 -8.15
N ILE A 156 -10.46 5.60 -8.25
CA ILE A 156 -10.52 6.69 -7.26
C ILE A 156 -11.41 7.82 -7.78
N THR A 157 -11.42 8.06 -9.09
CA THR A 157 -12.20 9.12 -9.72
C THR A 157 -13.38 8.57 -10.53
N GLU A 158 -14.34 9.46 -10.78
CA GLU A 158 -15.49 9.21 -11.66
C GLU A 158 -15.09 8.85 -13.11
N ALA A 159 -13.83 9.09 -13.51
CA ALA A 159 -13.33 8.71 -14.83
C ALA A 159 -13.33 7.19 -15.05
N THR A 160 -13.38 6.39 -13.98
CA THR A 160 -13.52 4.93 -14.05
C THR A 160 -14.96 4.45 -14.29
N SER A 161 -15.95 5.33 -14.15
CA SER A 161 -17.35 4.93 -13.97
C SER A 161 -18.18 4.79 -15.25
N VAL A 162 -17.74 5.22 -16.45
CA VAL A 162 -18.77 5.50 -17.48
C VAL A 162 -18.65 4.79 -18.83
N VAL A 163 -17.50 4.60 -19.48
CA VAL A 163 -17.47 3.93 -20.81
C VAL A 163 -16.08 3.37 -21.09
N PRO A 164 -15.93 2.19 -21.73
CA PRO A 164 -14.65 1.76 -22.28
C PRO A 164 -14.00 2.86 -23.15
N PRO A 165 -12.67 3.06 -23.07
CA PRO A 165 -11.71 2.23 -22.35
C PRO A 165 -11.71 2.50 -20.84
N ILE A 166 -11.69 1.42 -20.06
CA ILE A 166 -11.56 1.48 -18.61
C ILE A 166 -10.24 2.19 -18.28
N VAL A 167 -10.31 3.35 -17.64
CA VAL A 167 -9.14 4.03 -17.10
C VAL A 167 -8.67 3.23 -15.89
N ARG A 168 -7.40 2.82 -15.90
CA ARG A 168 -6.79 2.11 -14.78
C ARG A 168 -6.24 3.13 -13.81
N GLU A 169 -6.75 3.11 -12.59
CA GLU A 169 -6.28 4.01 -11.54
C GLU A 169 -5.57 3.20 -10.46
N PRO A 170 -4.27 3.47 -10.20
CA PRO A 170 -3.54 2.80 -9.14
C PRO A 170 -3.98 3.28 -7.76
N ILE A 171 -3.49 2.61 -6.72
CA ILE A 171 -3.53 3.16 -5.36
C ILE A 171 -2.83 4.51 -5.39
N ALA A 172 -3.51 5.57 -4.96
CA ALA A 172 -2.92 6.90 -4.94
C ALA A 172 -2.15 7.10 -3.64
N VAL A 173 -0.98 7.76 -3.73
CA VAL A 173 -0.16 8.11 -2.58
C VAL A 173 0.09 9.60 -2.58
N THR A 174 -0.19 10.26 -1.47
CA THR A 174 0.11 11.68 -1.26
C THR A 174 1.01 11.86 -0.06
N VAL A 175 1.83 12.92 -0.10
CA VAL A 175 2.77 13.25 0.98
C VAL A 175 2.47 14.65 1.49
N ALA A 176 2.41 14.80 2.81
CA ALA A 176 2.33 16.08 3.49
C ALA A 176 3.38 16.11 4.61
N GLY A 177 4.55 16.69 4.33
CA GLY A 177 5.71 16.62 5.22
C GLY A 177 6.23 15.18 5.32
N ASN A 178 6.22 14.63 6.53
CA ASN A 178 6.60 13.22 6.77
C ASN A 178 5.40 12.27 6.79
N VAL A 179 4.18 12.77 6.54
CA VAL A 179 2.97 11.94 6.53
C VAL A 179 2.71 11.45 5.11
N VAL A 180 2.71 10.13 4.94
CA VAL A 180 2.33 9.46 3.69
C VAL A 180 0.89 8.99 3.83
N THR A 181 0.04 9.29 2.85
CA THR A 181 -1.34 8.83 2.80
C THR A 181 -1.58 7.96 1.58
N PHE A 182 -1.95 6.71 1.81
CA PHE A 182 -2.43 5.79 0.78
C PHE A 182 -3.94 5.95 0.64
N GLN A 183 -4.42 6.05 -0.58
CA GLN A 183 -5.85 6.06 -0.91
C GLN A 183 -6.13 4.83 -1.77
N PHE A 184 -6.87 3.89 -1.20
CA PHE A 184 -7.27 2.67 -1.91
C PHE A 184 -8.44 2.98 -2.87
N PRO A 185 -8.39 2.46 -4.10
CA PRO A 185 -9.48 2.58 -5.06
C PRO A 185 -10.79 1.95 -4.56
N ALA A 186 -11.92 2.55 -4.93
CA ALA A 186 -13.23 1.95 -4.80
C ALA A 186 -13.41 0.80 -5.80
N LEU A 187 -14.34 -0.11 -5.51
CA LEU A 187 -14.63 -1.28 -6.32
C LEU A 187 -15.90 -1.05 -7.12
N ARG A 188 -15.89 -1.43 -8.39
CA ARG A 188 -17.08 -1.43 -9.25
C ARG A 188 -17.41 -2.85 -9.68
N TYR A 189 -18.51 -3.35 -9.18
CA TYR A 189 -19.11 -4.62 -9.56
C TYR A 189 -20.21 -4.39 -10.59
N VAL A 190 -20.31 -5.28 -11.59
CA VAL A 190 -21.29 -5.18 -12.68
C VAL A 190 -22.03 -6.49 -12.85
N ASP A 191 -23.31 -6.43 -13.20
CA ASP A 191 -24.17 -7.59 -13.42
C ASP A 191 -23.87 -8.34 -14.74
N ASN A 192 -23.28 -7.65 -15.72
CA ASN A 192 -22.85 -8.24 -16.98
C ASN A 192 -21.57 -7.57 -17.48
N PRO A 193 -20.39 -8.22 -17.34
CA PRO A 193 -19.12 -7.61 -17.76
C PRO A 193 -18.97 -7.51 -19.28
N ALA A 194 -19.79 -8.19 -20.08
CA ALA A 194 -19.84 -8.00 -21.53
C ALA A 194 -20.64 -6.75 -21.94
N LEU A 195 -21.56 -6.28 -21.08
CA LEU A 195 -22.39 -5.08 -21.26
C LEU A 195 -22.55 -4.33 -19.93
N PRO A 196 -21.48 -3.68 -19.41
CA PRO A 196 -21.41 -3.11 -18.06
C PRO A 196 -22.11 -1.73 -18.01
N ILE A 197 -23.39 -1.69 -18.38
CA ILE A 197 -24.20 -0.47 -18.48
C ILE A 197 -25.59 -0.60 -17.79
N ALA A 198 -25.93 -1.79 -17.29
CA ALA A 198 -27.26 -2.08 -16.77
C ALA A 198 -27.37 -1.83 -15.26
N THR A 199 -26.53 -2.51 -14.46
CA THR A 199 -26.49 -2.32 -13.01
C THR A 199 -25.06 -2.34 -12.49
N ASP A 200 -24.67 -1.24 -11.85
CA ASP A 200 -23.38 -1.09 -11.19
C ASP A 200 -23.55 -1.04 -9.68
N TYR A 201 -22.68 -1.76 -8.98
CA TYR A 201 -22.59 -1.74 -7.53
C TYR A 201 -21.19 -1.29 -7.10
N PHE A 202 -21.14 -0.12 -6.48
CA PHE A 202 -19.91 0.48 -5.98
C PHE A 202 -19.75 0.19 -4.50
N VAL A 203 -18.55 -0.25 -4.15
CA VAL A 203 -18.17 -0.65 -2.80
C VAL A 203 -16.88 0.04 -2.40
N PHE A 204 -16.81 0.45 -1.14
CA PHE A 204 -15.69 1.15 -0.57
C PHE A 204 -15.13 0.34 0.61
N TYR A 205 -13.81 0.35 0.73
CA TYR A 205 -13.11 -0.16 1.91
C TYR A 205 -12.75 0.99 2.84
N ASN A 206 -12.84 0.75 4.14
CA ASN A 206 -12.35 1.64 5.18
C ASN A 206 -11.37 0.90 6.10
N ASN A 207 -10.55 1.68 6.81
CA ASN A 207 -9.62 1.14 7.78
C ASN A 207 -10.30 1.02 9.14
N THR A 208 -10.23 -0.17 9.73
CA THR A 208 -10.87 -0.52 11.01
C THR A 208 -9.92 -0.60 12.19
N SER A 209 -8.76 0.07 12.12
CA SER A 209 -7.85 0.41 13.25
C SER A 209 -6.53 -0.39 13.32
N ALA A 210 -6.21 -1.22 12.33
CA ALA A 210 -4.95 -1.97 12.29
C ALA A 210 -4.20 -1.75 10.97
N ALA A 211 -3.51 -0.62 10.88
CA ALA A 211 -2.47 -0.40 9.89
C ALA A 211 -1.15 -0.14 10.61
N SER A 212 -0.05 -0.70 10.13
CA SER A 212 1.25 -0.50 10.75
C SER A 212 2.32 -0.28 9.69
N ALA A 213 3.33 0.52 10.02
CA ALA A 213 4.51 0.73 9.21
C ALA A 213 5.72 0.29 10.02
N THR A 214 6.60 -0.48 9.41
CA THR A 214 7.83 -0.98 9.99
C THR A 214 9.00 -0.57 9.10
N PHE A 215 10.08 -0.18 9.75
CA PHE A 215 11.31 0.22 9.09
C PHE A 215 12.42 -0.69 9.54
N GLN A 216 13.15 -1.28 8.59
CA GLN A 216 14.23 -2.19 8.88
C GLN A 216 15.36 -2.07 7.86
N VAL A 217 16.57 -2.46 8.25
CA VAL A 217 17.73 -2.47 7.37
C VAL A 217 17.79 -3.82 6.64
N THR A 218 17.71 -3.83 5.32
CA THR A 218 17.89 -5.03 4.51
C THR A 218 19.39 -5.31 4.32
N GLY A 219 19.98 -5.98 5.31
CA GLY A 219 21.34 -6.52 5.21
C GLY A 219 22.42 -5.66 5.89
N GLY A 220 23.25 -6.16 6.79
CA GLY A 220 23.33 -7.50 7.36
C GLY A 220 23.20 -7.46 8.87
N ALA A 221 22.96 -8.63 9.45
CA ALA A 221 23.50 -8.92 10.76
C ALA A 221 24.96 -8.48 10.74
N ARG A 222 25.27 -7.30 11.30
CA ARG A 222 26.63 -7.02 11.72
C ARG A 222 26.94 -8.18 12.62
N SER A 223 27.83 -9.04 12.15
CA SER A 223 28.35 -10.14 12.95
C SER A 223 28.69 -9.55 14.31
N LEU A 224 27.95 -9.97 15.35
CA LEU A 224 28.29 -9.68 16.75
C LEU A 224 29.62 -10.35 17.14
N HIS A 225 30.32 -10.94 16.17
CA HIS A 225 31.64 -11.55 16.29
C HIS A 225 32.74 -10.76 15.57
N SER A 226 32.53 -9.49 15.18
CA SER A 226 33.59 -8.69 14.55
C SER A 226 34.66 -8.14 15.52
N ASN A 227 34.66 -8.55 16.79
CA ASN A 227 35.76 -8.32 17.73
C ASN A 227 36.10 -9.62 18.47
N ARG A 228 36.85 -10.52 17.82
CA ARG A 228 37.78 -11.34 18.60
C ARG A 228 39.08 -10.55 18.65
N ASN A 229 39.25 -9.79 19.73
CA ASN A 229 40.52 -9.20 20.10
C ASN A 229 41.61 -10.29 19.96
N TYR A 230 42.57 -10.10 19.07
CA TYR A 230 43.82 -10.86 19.15
C TYR A 230 44.58 -10.28 20.33
N GLU A 231 44.55 -10.96 21.47
CA GLU A 231 45.50 -10.72 22.55
C GLU A 231 46.77 -11.51 22.24
N VAL A 232 47.91 -10.81 22.20
CA VAL A 232 49.24 -11.42 22.18
C VAL A 232 49.78 -11.35 23.60
N GLY A 233 49.74 -12.47 24.32
CA GLY A 233 50.43 -12.63 25.59
C GLY A 233 51.81 -13.25 25.36
N MET A 234 52.88 -12.58 25.79
CA MET A 234 54.21 -13.18 25.87
C MET A 234 54.40 -13.77 27.28
N VAL A 235 54.81 -15.03 27.34
CA VAL A 235 55.24 -15.67 28.59
C VAL A 235 56.75 -15.79 28.52
N TYR A 236 57.43 -15.13 29.45
CA TYR A 236 58.82 -15.43 29.75
C TYR A 236 58.85 -16.57 30.77
N MET A 237 59.59 -17.62 30.45
CA MET A 237 60.05 -18.60 31.44
C MET A 237 61.57 -18.44 31.55
N ASP A 238 62.05 -18.29 32.78
CA ASP A 238 63.46 -18.46 33.17
C ASP A 238 63.82 -19.95 33.11
#